data_AF-A0A1V4TSB7-F1
#
_entry.id   AF-A0A1V4TSB7-F1
#
_cell.length_a   1.000
_cell.length_b   1.000
_cell.length_c   1.000
_cell.angle_alpha   90.00
_cell.angle_beta   90.00
_cell.angle_gamma   90.00
#
_symmetry.space_group_name_H-M   'P 1'
#
loop_
_entity.id
_entity.type
_entity.pdbx_description
1 polymer ?
#
loop_
_entity_poly.entity_id
_entity_poly.type
_entity_poly.pdbx_seq_one_letter_code
_entity_poly.pdbx_strand_id
1 'polypeptide(L)'
;MHEHRLIERTLNLIDAQCVWMEKEKCINAVAIDTIVDCIRTYADRTHHGKEEGILFRDLQKKSLSDEHARITRELIEEHRQARVMVGAIVKAKTAYLAGDKEALSTILTNFQNLARFYPKHIEKEDKHFFFPILDYFSKEEQDAMLREFNEFDSKMIHEKYTQVVEELERSCMSPREIQTEYQTIQNDISQKIYRCKVCGYRYDPSKGDPKGHIPPGTQFEVLPSNWVCPVCGAAKEQFIIV
;
A
#
# COMPACT_ATOMS: atom_id res chain seq x y z
N MET A 1 7.14 -0.84 0.76
CA MET A 1 7.34 0.64 0.64
C MET A 1 6.06 1.40 1.00
N HIS A 2 6.01 2.75 0.94
CA HIS A 2 4.78 3.49 1.32
C HIS A 2 3.66 3.31 0.28
N GLU A 3 4.04 3.04 -0.96
CA GLU A 3 3.17 2.73 -2.09
C GLU A 3 2.42 1.42 -1.88
N HIS A 4 3.10 0.37 -1.39
CA HIS A 4 2.48 -0.93 -1.08
C HIS A 4 1.28 -0.77 -0.15
N ARG A 5 1.37 0.12 0.85
CA ARG A 5 0.26 0.35 1.80
C ARG A 5 -0.99 0.90 1.11
N LEU A 6 -0.83 1.80 0.15
CA LEU A 6 -1.96 2.35 -0.61
C LEU A 6 -2.50 1.34 -1.62
N ILE A 7 -1.62 0.53 -2.21
CA ILE A 7 -2.01 -0.58 -3.08
C ILE A 7 -2.84 -1.59 -2.29
N GLU A 8 -2.38 -2.04 -1.12
CA GLU A 8 -3.10 -2.96 -0.22
C GLU A 8 -4.49 -2.42 0.15
N ARG A 9 -4.60 -1.13 0.50
CA ARG A 9 -5.91 -0.48 0.73
C ARG A 9 -6.81 -0.52 -0.49
N THR A 10 -6.25 -0.28 -1.68
CA THR A 10 -6.99 -0.41 -2.95
C THR A 10 -7.47 -1.85 -3.18
N LEU A 11 -6.70 -2.87 -2.79
CA LEU A 11 -7.12 -4.27 -2.88
C LEU A 11 -8.28 -4.59 -1.94
N ASN A 12 -8.29 -4.03 -0.73
CA ASN A 12 -9.43 -4.19 0.19
C ASN A 12 -10.72 -3.59 -0.40
N LEU A 13 -10.61 -2.48 -1.13
CA LEU A 13 -11.74 -1.91 -1.87
C LEU A 13 -12.22 -2.84 -2.99
N ILE A 14 -11.32 -3.55 -3.66
CA ILE A 14 -11.68 -4.56 -4.66
C ILE A 14 -12.53 -5.65 -4.01
N ASP A 15 -12.10 -6.21 -2.88
CA ASP A 15 -12.85 -7.25 -2.17
C ASP A 15 -14.24 -6.75 -1.75
N ALA A 16 -14.33 -5.55 -1.18
CA ALA A 16 -15.60 -4.94 -0.80
C ALA A 16 -16.53 -4.73 -2.01
N GLN A 17 -15.98 -4.27 -3.14
CA GLN A 17 -16.76 -4.11 -4.37
C GLN A 17 -17.20 -5.44 -4.97
N CYS A 18 -16.39 -6.49 -4.91
CA CYS A 18 -16.77 -7.83 -5.33
C CYS A 18 -17.98 -8.35 -4.53
N VAL A 19 -17.93 -8.25 -3.20
CA VAL A 19 -19.05 -8.65 -2.33
C VAL A 19 -20.32 -7.87 -2.66
N TRP A 20 -20.21 -6.55 -2.84
CA TRP A 20 -21.35 -5.71 -3.18
C TRP A 20 -21.95 -6.05 -4.56
N MET A 21 -21.11 -6.17 -5.59
CA MET A 21 -21.55 -6.49 -6.96
C MET A 21 -22.18 -7.89 -7.05
N GLU A 22 -21.66 -8.87 -6.31
CA GLU A 22 -22.25 -10.20 -6.23
C GLU A 22 -23.65 -10.19 -5.61
N LYS A 23 -23.87 -9.35 -4.60
CA LYS A 23 -25.16 -9.20 -3.92
C LYS A 23 -26.17 -8.44 -4.77
N GLU A 24 -25.79 -7.26 -5.25
CA GLU A 24 -26.71 -6.33 -5.94
C GLU A 24 -26.88 -6.67 -7.44
N LYS A 25 -26.11 -7.63 -7.97
CA LYS A 25 -26.14 -8.08 -9.38
C LYS A 25 -25.96 -6.94 -10.40
N CYS A 26 -25.24 -5.90 -10.00
CA CYS A 26 -24.90 -4.76 -10.83
C CYS A 26 -23.49 -4.26 -10.53
N ILE A 27 -22.99 -3.32 -11.34
CA ILE A 27 -21.66 -2.74 -11.17
C ILE A 27 -21.75 -1.31 -10.64
N ASN A 28 -20.76 -0.91 -9.85
CA ASN A 28 -20.47 0.50 -9.60
C ASN A 28 -19.35 0.95 -10.55
N ALA A 29 -19.73 1.51 -11.70
CA ALA A 29 -18.77 1.88 -12.74
C ALA A 29 -17.75 2.93 -12.27
N VAL A 30 -18.16 3.87 -11.41
CA VAL A 30 -17.27 4.88 -10.84
C VAL A 30 -16.24 4.23 -9.93
N ALA A 31 -16.65 3.34 -9.03
CA ALA A 31 -15.72 2.61 -8.17
C ALA A 31 -14.74 1.76 -8.97
N ILE A 32 -15.22 1.05 -10.02
CA ILE A 32 -14.36 0.27 -10.92
C ILE A 32 -13.32 1.18 -11.57
N ASP A 33 -13.72 2.32 -12.12
CA ASP A 33 -12.80 3.24 -12.79
C ASP A 33 -11.78 3.85 -11.84
N THR A 34 -12.19 4.20 -10.63
CA THR A 34 -11.29 4.69 -9.59
C THR A 34 -10.26 3.65 -9.19
N ILE A 35 -10.68 2.40 -8.94
CA ILE A 35 -9.79 1.28 -8.62
C ILE A 35 -8.83 1.02 -9.78
N VAL A 36 -9.34 0.96 -11.02
CA VAL A 36 -8.53 0.73 -12.21
C VAL A 36 -7.50 1.85 -12.41
N ASP A 37 -7.85 3.13 -12.18
CA ASP A 37 -6.90 4.23 -12.24
C ASP A 37 -5.81 4.09 -11.17
N CYS A 38 -6.19 3.75 -9.93
CA CYS A 38 -5.22 3.50 -8.86
C CYS A 38 -4.24 2.39 -9.25
N ILE A 39 -4.71 1.27 -9.79
CA ILE A 39 -3.83 0.18 -10.22
C ILE A 39 -2.95 0.59 -11.41
N ARG A 40 -3.51 1.23 -12.44
CA ARG A 40 -2.72 1.61 -13.64
C ARG A 40 -1.71 2.71 -13.38
N THR A 41 -2.10 3.71 -12.61
CA THR A 41 -1.30 4.91 -12.45
C THR A 41 -0.40 4.82 -11.23
N TYR A 42 -0.92 4.33 -10.11
CA TYR A 42 -0.17 4.25 -8.86
C TYR A 42 0.60 2.93 -8.74
N ALA A 43 -0.06 1.77 -8.85
CA ALA A 43 0.66 0.50 -8.75
C ALA A 43 1.58 0.26 -9.97
N ASP A 44 1.05 0.39 -11.18
CA ASP A 44 1.81 0.02 -12.37
C ASP A 44 2.79 1.12 -12.81
N ARG A 45 2.29 2.30 -13.19
CA ARG A 45 3.17 3.36 -13.70
C ARG A 45 4.12 3.92 -12.63
N THR A 46 3.72 3.96 -11.36
CA THR A 46 4.55 4.56 -10.31
C THR A 46 5.42 3.53 -9.60
N HIS A 47 4.81 2.51 -9.01
CA HIS A 47 5.54 1.50 -8.25
C HIS A 47 6.33 0.57 -9.18
N HIS A 48 5.68 -0.22 -10.05
CA HIS A 48 6.39 -1.08 -11.00
C HIS A 48 7.24 -0.28 -11.99
N GLY A 49 6.86 0.96 -12.33
CA GLY A 49 7.63 1.83 -13.21
C GLY A 49 9.03 2.13 -12.67
N LYS A 50 9.18 2.29 -11.35
CA LYS A 50 10.49 2.46 -10.71
C LYS A 50 11.28 1.16 -10.68
N GLU A 51 10.60 0.04 -10.46
CA GLU A 51 11.23 -1.27 -10.48
C GLU A 51 11.73 -1.64 -11.87
N GLU A 52 10.86 -1.68 -12.87
CA GLU A 52 11.22 -2.04 -14.25
C GLU A 52 12.15 -1.00 -14.88
N GLY A 53 11.83 0.28 -14.70
CA GLY A 53 12.50 1.39 -15.37
C GLY A 53 13.85 1.77 -14.77
N ILE A 54 14.10 1.44 -13.50
CA ILE A 54 15.32 1.82 -12.78
C ILE A 54 16.02 0.57 -12.23
N LEU A 55 15.39 -0.13 -11.28
CA LEU A 55 16.02 -1.23 -10.55
C LEU A 55 16.38 -2.41 -11.46
N PHE A 56 15.41 -2.96 -12.19
CA PHE A 56 15.57 -4.13 -13.05
C PHE A 56 16.45 -3.80 -14.25
N ARG A 57 16.32 -2.59 -14.82
CA ARG A 57 17.21 -2.06 -15.86
C ARG A 57 18.68 -2.10 -15.42
N ASP A 58 18.97 -1.71 -14.19
CA ASP A 58 20.34 -1.69 -13.69
C ASP A 58 20.81 -3.07 -13.20
N LEU A 59 19.90 -3.90 -12.67
CA LEU A 59 20.17 -5.30 -12.34
C LEU A 59 20.57 -6.14 -13.56
N GLN A 60 20.00 -5.86 -14.74
CA GLN A 60 20.37 -6.56 -15.99
C GLN A 60 21.86 -6.39 -16.36
N LYS A 61 22.54 -5.38 -15.81
CA LYS A 61 23.97 -5.13 -16.02
C LYS A 61 24.85 -5.95 -15.06
N LYS A 62 24.25 -6.66 -14.09
CA LYS A 62 24.93 -7.39 -13.03
C LYS A 62 24.96 -8.89 -13.31
N SER A 63 25.98 -9.57 -12.80
CA SER A 63 26.07 -11.02 -12.82
C SER A 63 25.24 -11.61 -11.67
N LEU A 64 23.92 -11.73 -11.89
CA LEU A 64 22.99 -12.28 -10.90
C LEU A 64 23.20 -13.78 -10.70
N SER A 65 22.86 -14.28 -9.51
CA SER A 65 22.67 -15.72 -9.31
C SER A 65 21.46 -16.22 -10.13
N ASP A 66 21.45 -17.51 -10.45
CA ASP A 66 20.31 -18.12 -11.18
C ASP A 66 18.98 -17.92 -10.45
N GLU A 67 19.01 -17.94 -9.12
CA GLU A 67 17.86 -17.68 -8.27
C GLU A 67 17.35 -16.25 -8.41
N HIS A 68 18.21 -15.24 -8.24
CA HIS A 68 17.79 -13.84 -8.36
C HIS A 68 17.35 -13.51 -9.79
N ALA A 69 18.04 -14.03 -10.80
CA ALA A 69 17.64 -13.87 -12.20
C ALA A 69 16.26 -14.49 -12.49
N ARG A 70 15.94 -15.64 -11.87
CA ARG A 70 14.61 -16.26 -11.96
C ARG A 70 13.55 -15.38 -11.31
N ILE A 71 13.77 -14.91 -10.08
CA ILE A 71 12.82 -14.06 -9.35
C ILE A 71 12.55 -12.76 -10.11
N THR A 72 13.58 -12.10 -10.66
CA THR A 72 13.39 -10.88 -11.48
C THR A 72 12.50 -11.15 -12.69
N ARG A 73 12.67 -12.28 -13.39
CA ARG A 73 11.79 -12.65 -14.52
C ARG A 73 10.37 -12.93 -14.08
N GLU A 74 10.19 -13.59 -12.93
CA GLU A 74 8.86 -13.84 -12.36
C GLU A 74 8.15 -12.54 -12.02
N LEU A 75 8.81 -11.58 -11.37
CA LEU A 75 8.23 -10.28 -11.03
C LEU A 75 7.79 -9.51 -12.27
N ILE A 76 8.63 -9.47 -13.32
CA ILE A 76 8.28 -8.82 -14.59
C ILE A 76 7.04 -9.47 -15.25
N GLU A 77 6.98 -10.81 -15.26
CA GLU A 77 5.82 -11.51 -15.80
C GLU A 77 4.58 -11.28 -14.94
N GLU A 78 4.73 -11.21 -13.62
CA GLU A 78 3.68 -10.85 -12.68
C GLU A 78 3.10 -9.45 -12.98
N HIS A 79 3.95 -8.43 -13.22
CA HIS A 79 3.47 -7.10 -13.63
C HIS A 79 2.67 -7.16 -14.95
N ARG A 80 3.16 -7.95 -15.91
CA ARG A 80 2.48 -8.14 -17.19
C ARG A 80 1.12 -8.80 -17.02
N GLN A 81 1.02 -9.82 -16.15
CA GLN A 81 -0.24 -10.48 -15.83
C GLN A 81 -1.24 -9.54 -15.16
N ALA A 82 -0.79 -8.69 -14.22
CA ALA A 82 -1.62 -7.66 -13.60
C ALA A 82 -2.21 -6.70 -14.66
N ARG A 83 -1.38 -6.22 -15.60
CA ARG A 83 -1.83 -5.36 -16.72
C ARG A 83 -2.90 -6.04 -17.58
N VAL A 84 -2.75 -7.34 -17.85
CA VAL A 84 -3.74 -8.13 -18.61
C VAL A 84 -5.07 -8.22 -17.87
N MET A 85 -5.06 -8.55 -16.57
CA MET A 85 -6.28 -8.62 -15.75
C MET A 85 -7.01 -7.28 -15.70
N VAL A 86 -6.28 -6.18 -15.47
CA VAL A 86 -6.84 -4.83 -15.47
C VAL A 86 -7.40 -4.45 -16.85
N GLY A 87 -6.74 -4.85 -17.93
CA GLY A 87 -7.25 -4.70 -19.30
C GLY A 87 -8.57 -5.45 -19.52
N ALA A 88 -8.68 -6.67 -19.01
CA ALA A 88 -9.90 -7.48 -19.09
C ALA A 88 -11.06 -6.84 -18.31
N ILE A 89 -10.80 -6.31 -17.11
CA ILE A 89 -11.81 -5.59 -16.30
C ILE A 89 -12.39 -4.40 -17.06
N VAL A 90 -11.54 -3.58 -17.68
CA VAL A 90 -12.02 -2.41 -18.44
C VAL A 90 -12.87 -2.83 -19.63
N LYS A 91 -12.46 -3.84 -20.39
CA LYS A 91 -13.25 -4.37 -21.51
C LYS A 91 -14.60 -4.92 -21.04
N ALA A 92 -14.61 -5.70 -19.96
CA ALA A 92 -15.82 -6.28 -19.40
C ALA A 92 -16.76 -5.20 -18.85
N LYS A 93 -16.23 -4.16 -18.18
CA LYS A 93 -17.02 -2.99 -17.75
C LYS A 93 -17.69 -2.30 -18.94
N THR A 94 -16.96 -2.06 -20.03
CA THR A 94 -17.53 -1.46 -21.25
C THR A 94 -18.64 -2.34 -21.85
N ALA A 95 -18.43 -3.65 -21.93
CA ALA A 95 -19.45 -4.59 -22.41
C ALA A 95 -20.70 -4.58 -21.51
N TYR A 96 -20.52 -4.57 -20.19
CA TYR A 96 -21.62 -4.50 -19.22
C TYR A 96 -22.47 -3.24 -19.40
N LEU A 97 -21.81 -2.08 -19.59
CA LEU A 97 -22.49 -0.80 -19.84
C LEU A 97 -23.21 -0.78 -21.20
N ALA A 98 -22.74 -1.57 -22.17
CA ALA A 98 -23.40 -1.75 -23.46
C ALA A 98 -24.57 -2.76 -23.43
N GLY A 99 -24.85 -3.37 -22.27
CA GLY A 99 -26.00 -4.25 -22.06
C GLY A 99 -25.66 -5.73 -21.83
N ASP A 100 -24.39 -6.12 -21.97
CA ASP A 100 -23.95 -7.51 -21.72
C ASP A 100 -23.86 -7.80 -20.21
N LYS A 101 -24.93 -8.36 -19.64
CA LYS A 101 -24.99 -8.66 -18.21
C LYS A 101 -24.04 -9.79 -17.79
N GLU A 102 -23.65 -10.68 -18.70
CA GLU A 102 -22.72 -11.79 -18.39
C GLU A 102 -21.30 -11.27 -18.13
N ALA A 103 -20.96 -10.08 -18.63
CA ALA A 103 -19.68 -9.43 -18.38
C ALA A 103 -19.41 -9.15 -16.89
N LEU A 104 -20.44 -9.12 -16.04
CA LEU A 104 -20.29 -9.02 -14.58
C LEU A 104 -19.39 -10.13 -14.02
N SER A 105 -19.55 -11.37 -14.50
CA SER A 105 -18.75 -12.52 -14.05
C SER A 105 -17.26 -12.33 -14.34
N THR A 106 -16.94 -11.70 -15.48
CA THR A 106 -15.56 -11.41 -15.88
C THR A 106 -14.94 -10.33 -15.02
N ILE A 107 -15.71 -9.29 -14.67
CA ILE A 107 -15.26 -8.23 -13.74
C ILE A 107 -14.91 -8.84 -12.39
N LEU A 108 -15.85 -9.60 -11.80
CA LEU A 108 -15.68 -10.25 -10.50
C LEU A 108 -14.46 -11.17 -10.47
N THR A 109 -14.33 -12.04 -11.47
CA THR A 109 -13.24 -13.01 -11.54
C THR A 109 -11.88 -12.32 -11.58
N ASN A 110 -11.71 -11.29 -12.43
CA ASN A 110 -10.42 -10.60 -12.54
C ASN A 110 -10.10 -9.77 -11.31
N PHE A 111 -11.10 -9.13 -10.68
CA PHE A 111 -10.91 -8.42 -9.42
C PHE A 111 -10.51 -9.36 -8.28
N GLN A 112 -11.20 -10.49 -8.10
CA GLN A 112 -10.84 -11.49 -7.10
C GLN A 112 -9.43 -12.07 -7.36
N ASN A 113 -9.06 -12.26 -8.62
CA ASN A 113 -7.71 -12.69 -8.98
C ASN A 113 -6.67 -11.64 -8.60
N LEU A 114 -6.91 -10.34 -8.88
CA LEU A 114 -6.01 -9.25 -8.48
C LEU A 114 -5.86 -9.17 -6.95
N ALA A 115 -6.96 -9.26 -6.20
CA ALA A 115 -6.94 -9.21 -4.73
C ALA A 115 -6.15 -10.37 -4.10
N ARG A 116 -6.17 -11.56 -4.73
CA ARG A 116 -5.37 -12.73 -4.29
C ARG A 116 -3.92 -12.70 -4.78
N PHE A 117 -3.67 -12.02 -5.90
CA PHE A 117 -2.40 -11.99 -6.60
C PHE A 117 -1.42 -11.01 -5.94
N TYR A 118 -1.83 -9.76 -5.76
CA TYR A 118 -0.94 -8.69 -5.30
C TYR A 118 -0.31 -8.91 -3.92
N PRO A 119 -1.00 -9.43 -2.89
CA PRO A 119 -0.37 -9.62 -1.58
C PRO A 119 0.85 -10.55 -1.62
N LYS A 120 0.79 -11.61 -2.44
CA LYS A 120 1.90 -12.55 -2.63
C LYS A 120 3.06 -11.93 -3.39
N HIS A 121 2.72 -11.11 -4.39
CA HIS A 121 3.68 -10.37 -5.19
C HIS A 121 4.43 -9.33 -4.35
N ILE A 122 3.70 -8.51 -3.60
CA ILE A 122 4.26 -7.53 -2.64
C ILE A 122 5.12 -8.22 -1.58
N GLU A 123 4.69 -9.38 -1.05
CA GLU A 123 5.50 -10.14 -0.10
C GLU A 123 6.82 -10.62 -0.72
N LYS A 124 6.79 -11.10 -1.97
CA LYS A 124 7.99 -11.53 -2.71
C LYS A 124 8.99 -10.38 -2.83
N GLU A 125 8.50 -9.21 -3.19
CA GLU A 125 9.26 -7.98 -3.28
C GLU A 125 9.89 -7.58 -1.94
N ASP A 126 9.05 -7.33 -0.93
CA ASP A 126 9.47 -6.75 0.35
C ASP A 126 10.35 -7.69 1.19
N LYS A 127 10.07 -9.00 1.18
CA LYS A 127 10.77 -9.96 2.08
C LYS A 127 11.89 -10.73 1.40
N HIS A 128 11.76 -11.01 0.10
CA HIS A 128 12.59 -12.01 -0.57
C HIS A 128 13.46 -11.43 -1.69
N PHE A 129 13.11 -10.26 -2.24
CA PHE A 129 13.80 -9.72 -3.39
C PHE A 129 14.62 -8.46 -3.08
N PHE A 130 14.03 -7.42 -2.48
CA PHE A 130 14.72 -6.10 -2.44
C PHE A 130 15.98 -6.06 -1.60
N PHE A 131 16.05 -6.74 -0.45
CA PHE A 131 17.26 -6.67 0.37
C PHE A 131 18.44 -7.43 -0.25
N PRO A 132 18.30 -8.69 -0.71
CA PRO A 132 19.43 -9.43 -1.29
C PRO A 132 19.98 -8.82 -2.58
N ILE A 133 19.13 -8.20 -3.41
CA ILE A 133 19.56 -7.69 -4.70
C ILE A 133 20.40 -6.40 -4.61
N LEU A 134 20.35 -5.69 -3.47
CA LEU A 134 21.17 -4.50 -3.28
C LEU A 134 22.67 -4.81 -3.15
N ASP A 135 23.03 -6.04 -2.72
CA ASP A 135 24.43 -6.47 -2.59
C ASP A 135 25.18 -6.55 -3.93
N TYR A 136 24.45 -6.54 -5.06
CA TYR A 136 25.05 -6.49 -6.41
C TYR A 136 25.48 -5.07 -6.83
N PHE A 137 25.12 -4.06 -6.06
CA PHE A 137 25.40 -2.66 -6.36
C PHE A 137 26.42 -2.08 -5.38
N SER A 138 27.38 -1.34 -5.92
CA SER A 138 28.24 -0.47 -5.12
C SER A 138 27.43 0.64 -4.45
N LYS A 139 28.00 1.29 -3.43
CA LYS A 139 27.34 2.38 -2.73
C LYS A 139 27.00 3.54 -3.68
N GLU A 140 27.91 3.85 -4.60
CA GLU A 140 27.74 4.90 -5.60
C GLU A 140 26.59 4.60 -6.55
N GLU A 141 26.42 3.33 -6.95
CA GLU A 141 25.30 2.88 -7.78
C GLU A 141 23.99 2.91 -7.02
N GLN A 142 23.96 2.47 -5.76
CA GLN A 142 22.76 2.55 -4.92
C GLN A 142 22.34 4.02 -4.70
N ASP A 143 23.30 4.92 -4.48
CA ASP A 143 23.01 6.35 -4.29
C ASP A 143 22.53 7.02 -5.60
N ALA A 144 23.07 6.60 -6.76
CA ALA A 144 22.59 7.05 -8.06
C ALA A 144 21.17 6.57 -8.35
N MET A 145 20.92 5.29 -8.07
CA MET A 145 19.60 4.68 -8.18
C MET A 145 18.60 5.42 -7.30
N LEU A 146 18.92 5.66 -6.03
CA LEU A 146 18.04 6.38 -5.11
C LEU A 146 17.69 7.80 -5.61
N ARG A 147 18.64 8.51 -6.26
CA ARG A 147 18.36 9.80 -6.88
C ARG A 147 17.35 9.67 -8.03
N GLU A 148 17.49 8.66 -8.89
CA GLU A 148 16.51 8.40 -9.96
C GLU A 148 15.14 8.02 -9.40
N PHE A 149 15.09 7.18 -8.35
CA PHE A 149 13.85 6.83 -7.65
C PHE A 149 13.14 8.09 -7.14
N ASN A 150 13.87 8.97 -6.45
CA ASN A 150 13.32 10.22 -5.91
C ASN A 150 12.85 11.18 -7.02
N GLU A 151 13.62 11.31 -8.11
CA GLU A 151 13.22 12.16 -9.24
C GLU A 151 11.96 11.61 -9.93
N PHE A 152 11.88 10.29 -10.09
CA PHE A 152 10.70 9.64 -10.64
C PHE A 152 9.48 9.88 -9.75
N ASP A 153 9.62 9.63 -8.44
CA ASP A 153 8.57 9.78 -7.44
C ASP A 153 8.07 11.23 -7.35
N SER A 154 8.96 12.21 -7.49
CA SER A 154 8.60 13.64 -7.47
C SER A 154 7.64 14.06 -8.61
N LYS A 155 7.50 13.25 -9.65
CA LYS A 155 6.57 13.48 -10.77
C LYS A 155 5.14 13.00 -10.45
N MET A 156 4.93 12.38 -9.30
CA MET A 156 3.67 11.81 -8.87
C MET A 156 3.02 12.60 -7.73
N ILE A 157 1.68 12.60 -7.70
CA ILE A 157 0.89 13.28 -6.66
C ILE A 157 0.33 12.23 -5.70
N HIS A 158 1.13 11.78 -4.74
CA HIS A 158 0.76 10.72 -3.79
C HIS A 158 -0.44 11.09 -2.91
N GLU A 159 -0.53 12.37 -2.52
CA GLU A 159 -1.65 12.90 -1.72
C GLU A 159 -2.99 12.76 -2.44
N LYS A 160 -3.01 13.00 -3.76
CA LYS A 160 -4.22 12.82 -4.58
C LYS A 160 -4.71 11.39 -4.52
N TYR A 161 -3.83 10.42 -4.75
CA TYR A 161 -4.22 9.00 -4.74
C TYR A 161 -4.64 8.53 -3.35
N THR A 162 -4.01 9.07 -2.31
CA THR A 162 -4.43 8.82 -0.92
C THR A 162 -5.85 9.32 -0.68
N GLN A 163 -6.15 10.56 -1.06
CA GLN A 163 -7.49 11.15 -0.93
C GLN A 163 -8.54 10.38 -1.75
N VAL A 164 -8.21 9.99 -2.98
CA VAL A 164 -9.10 9.20 -3.85
C VAL A 164 -9.47 7.86 -3.21
N VAL A 165 -8.50 7.14 -2.65
CA VAL A 165 -8.74 5.87 -1.95
C VAL A 165 -9.59 6.11 -0.70
N GLU A 166 -9.28 7.13 0.10
CA GLU A 166 -10.04 7.48 1.30
C GLU A 166 -11.50 7.88 1.00
N GLU A 167 -11.73 8.62 -0.08
CA GLU A 167 -13.08 8.97 -0.54
C GLU A 167 -13.86 7.72 -0.96
N LEU A 168 -13.22 6.81 -1.69
CA LEU A 168 -13.85 5.57 -2.11
C LEU A 168 -14.16 4.67 -0.91
N GLU A 169 -13.24 4.51 0.04
CA GLU A 169 -13.45 3.81 1.32
C GLU A 169 -14.70 4.34 2.05
N ARG A 170 -14.82 5.67 2.20
CA ARG A 170 -16.00 6.29 2.82
C ARG A 170 -17.30 6.02 2.06
N SER A 171 -17.24 5.88 0.74
CA SER A 171 -18.43 5.63 -0.09
C SER A 171 -18.84 4.16 -0.16
N CYS A 172 -17.90 3.23 0.02
CA CYS A 172 -18.11 1.78 -0.11
C CYS A 172 -18.64 1.13 1.17
N MET A 173 -18.44 1.77 2.32
CA MET A 173 -18.88 1.25 3.61
C MET A 173 -20.28 1.78 3.97
N SER A 174 -21.15 0.96 4.57
CA SER A 174 -22.39 1.51 5.13
C SER A 174 -22.07 2.41 6.33
N PRO A 175 -22.88 3.44 6.66
CA PRO A 175 -22.62 4.31 7.81
C PRO A 175 -22.40 3.56 9.14
N ARG A 176 -22.96 2.35 9.30
CA ARG A 176 -22.77 1.50 10.48
C ARG A 176 -21.46 0.71 10.45
N GLU A 177 -21.00 0.28 9.28
CA GLU A 177 -19.73 -0.43 9.11
C GLU A 177 -18.54 0.53 9.17
N ILE A 178 -18.66 1.74 8.60
CA ILE A 178 -17.68 2.84 8.80
C ILE A 178 -17.47 3.06 10.28
N GLN A 179 -18.56 3.23 11.02
CA GLN A 179 -18.45 3.55 12.43
C GLN A 179 -17.82 2.40 13.22
N THR A 180 -18.20 1.15 12.93
CA THR A 180 -17.70 -0.03 13.65
C THR A 180 -16.23 -0.33 13.34
N GLU A 181 -15.82 -0.25 12.07
CA GLU A 181 -14.45 -0.54 11.66
C GLU A 181 -13.50 0.63 11.96
N TYR A 182 -13.96 1.88 11.82
CA TYR A 182 -13.19 3.05 12.29
C TYR A 182 -13.10 3.07 13.81
N GLN A 183 -14.13 2.67 14.58
CA GLN A 183 -14.00 2.46 16.02
C GLN A 183 -13.00 1.35 16.32
N THR A 184 -13.02 0.24 15.57
CA THR A 184 -12.13 -0.90 15.79
C THR A 184 -10.67 -0.53 15.51
N ILE A 185 -10.41 0.14 14.39
CA ILE A 185 -9.08 0.62 13.99
C ILE A 185 -8.60 1.74 14.92
N GLN A 186 -9.46 2.69 15.30
CA GLN A 186 -9.11 3.71 16.29
C GLN A 186 -8.84 3.10 17.66
N ASN A 187 -9.62 2.09 18.08
CA ASN A 187 -9.39 1.38 19.33
C ASN A 187 -8.06 0.61 19.28
N ASP A 188 -7.77 -0.09 18.19
CA ASP A 188 -6.54 -0.86 18.01
C ASP A 188 -5.29 0.05 17.92
N ILE A 189 -5.39 1.20 17.24
CA ILE A 189 -4.34 2.21 17.22
C ILE A 189 -4.20 2.89 18.59
N SER A 190 -5.31 3.18 19.30
CA SER A 190 -5.32 3.76 20.67
C SER A 190 -4.74 2.84 21.74
N GLN A 191 -4.57 1.55 21.43
CA GLN A 191 -4.01 0.57 22.34
C GLN A 191 -2.54 0.23 22.05
N LYS A 192 -1.94 0.79 20.99
CA LYS A 192 -0.50 0.58 20.71
C LYS A 192 0.33 1.26 21.79
N ILE A 193 1.12 0.46 22.49
CA ILE A 193 2.06 0.94 23.51
C ILE A 193 3.41 1.18 22.84
N TYR A 194 4.06 2.28 23.19
CA TYR A 194 5.35 2.65 22.60
C TYR A 194 6.43 2.61 23.68
N ARG A 195 7.52 1.88 23.43
CA ARG A 195 8.65 1.78 24.35
C ARG A 195 9.85 2.56 23.84
N CYS A 196 10.39 3.42 24.69
CA CYS A 196 11.65 4.11 24.46
C CYS A 196 12.79 3.08 24.40
N LYS A 197 13.56 3.06 23.31
CA LYS A 197 14.75 2.21 23.15
C LYS A 197 15.89 2.58 24.09
N VAL A 198 15.94 3.83 24.57
CA VAL A 198 17.03 4.35 25.40
C VAL A 198 16.88 3.95 26.87
N CYS A 199 15.70 4.17 27.46
CA CYS A 199 15.49 3.96 28.90
C CYS A 199 14.35 2.99 29.23
N GLY A 200 13.65 2.45 28.22
CA GLY A 200 12.56 1.49 28.41
C GLY A 200 11.22 2.10 28.86
N TYR A 201 11.10 3.42 28.99
CA TYR A 201 9.83 4.09 29.31
C TYR A 201 8.74 3.70 28.31
N ARG A 202 7.54 3.42 28.80
CA ARG A 202 6.38 3.05 27.97
C ARG A 202 5.38 4.20 27.93
N TYR A 203 5.15 4.74 26.74
CA TYR A 203 4.05 5.64 26.47
C TYR A 203 2.79 4.82 26.18
N ASP A 204 1.76 5.06 26.97
CA ASP A 204 0.45 4.43 26.89
C ASP A 204 -0.56 5.53 26.55
N PRO A 205 -1.11 5.55 25.32
CA PRO A 205 -2.05 6.58 24.90
C PRO A 205 -3.24 6.73 25.87
N SER A 206 -3.69 5.65 26.51
CA SER A 206 -4.79 5.69 27.49
C SER A 206 -4.47 6.48 28.76
N LYS A 207 -3.18 6.70 29.04
CA LYS A 207 -2.69 7.46 30.21
C LYS A 207 -2.10 8.82 29.83
N GLY A 208 -1.66 8.97 28.59
CA GLY A 208 -0.91 10.15 28.14
C GLY A 208 0.43 10.29 28.87
N ASP A 209 0.91 11.52 28.98
CA ASP A 209 2.13 11.88 29.72
C ASP A 209 1.87 13.13 30.58
N PRO A 210 1.50 12.95 31.85
CA PRO A 210 1.23 14.07 32.76
C PRO A 210 2.42 15.02 32.97
N LYS A 211 3.67 14.53 32.86
CA LYS A 211 4.87 15.38 33.02
C LYS A 211 5.07 16.27 31.80
N GLY A 212 4.77 15.74 30.61
CA GLY A 212 4.76 16.46 29.34
C GLY A 212 3.48 17.24 29.04
N HIS A 213 2.52 17.29 29.99
CA HIS A 213 1.19 17.89 29.79
C HIS A 213 0.40 17.29 28.61
N ILE A 214 0.59 15.99 28.37
CA ILE A 214 -0.13 15.25 27.36
C ILE A 214 -1.32 14.55 28.00
N PRO A 215 -2.57 14.86 27.61
CA PRO A 215 -3.75 14.27 28.22
C PRO A 215 -3.92 12.79 27.84
N PRO A 216 -4.59 11.99 28.71
CA PRO A 216 -5.10 10.67 28.35
C PRO A 216 -5.88 10.69 27.02
N GLY A 217 -5.70 9.64 26.22
CA GLY A 217 -6.27 9.49 24.88
C GLY A 217 -5.43 10.08 23.74
N THR A 218 -4.30 10.72 24.04
CA THR A 218 -3.43 11.28 22.99
C THR A 218 -2.63 10.16 22.31
N GLN A 219 -2.83 9.96 21.01
CA GLN A 219 -2.08 8.96 20.23
C GLN A 219 -0.59 9.30 20.17
N PHE A 220 0.27 8.29 20.08
CA PHE A 220 1.71 8.54 19.99
C PHE A 220 2.02 9.35 18.72
N GLU A 221 1.39 9.05 17.59
CA GLU A 221 1.58 9.72 16.29
C GLU A 221 1.28 11.22 16.34
N VAL A 222 0.31 11.65 17.15
CA VAL A 222 -0.11 13.06 17.25
C VAL A 222 0.57 13.82 18.38
N LEU A 223 1.47 13.17 19.14
CA LEU A 223 2.31 13.87 20.11
C LEU A 223 3.05 15.04 19.44
N PRO A 224 3.15 16.21 20.11
CA PRO A 224 3.88 17.36 19.60
C PRO A 224 5.28 17.00 19.11
N SER A 225 5.76 17.66 18.06
CA SER A 225 7.08 17.38 17.47
C SER A 225 8.25 17.63 18.43
N ASN A 226 8.04 18.49 19.43
CA ASN A 226 9.00 18.77 20.50
C ASN A 226 8.81 17.89 21.75
N TRP A 227 7.86 16.94 21.73
CA TRP A 227 7.70 16.00 22.82
C TRP A 227 8.90 15.05 22.87
N VAL A 228 9.41 14.83 24.08
CA VAL A 228 10.55 13.96 24.36
C VAL A 228 10.19 12.99 25.47
N CYS A 229 10.91 11.88 25.56
CA CYS A 229 10.74 10.93 26.64
C CYS A 229 10.86 11.63 28.01
N PRO A 230 9.86 11.56 28.89
CA PRO A 230 9.86 12.28 30.18
C PRO A 230 10.86 11.71 31.19
N VAL A 231 11.53 10.61 30.84
CA VAL A 231 12.54 9.95 31.69
C VAL A 231 13.96 10.29 31.24
N CYS A 232 14.24 10.27 29.94
CA CYS A 232 15.62 10.41 29.42
C CYS A 232 15.81 11.51 28.38
N GLY A 233 14.75 12.21 27.97
CA GLY A 233 14.82 13.27 26.96
C GLY A 233 15.03 12.77 25.52
N ALA A 234 14.99 11.45 25.29
CA ALA A 234 15.10 10.90 23.94
C ALA A 234 13.93 11.34 23.06
N ALA A 235 14.23 11.66 21.80
CA ALA A 235 13.24 12.07 20.82
C ALA A 235 12.29 10.92 20.43
N LYS A 236 11.17 11.29 19.81
CA LYS A 236 10.06 10.41 19.46
C LYS A 236 10.49 9.24 18.55
N GLU A 237 11.47 9.46 17.69
CA GLU A 237 12.04 8.47 16.75
C GLU A 237 12.80 7.33 17.47
N GLN A 238 13.08 7.50 18.76
CA GLN A 238 13.70 6.47 19.59
C GLN A 238 12.69 5.52 20.23
N PHE A 239 11.41 5.60 19.87
CA PHE A 239 10.39 4.68 20.36
C PHE A 239 10.07 3.60 19.33
N ILE A 240 9.65 2.43 19.83
CA ILE A 240 9.15 1.30 19.04
C ILE A 240 7.81 0.86 19.60
N ILE A 241 6.95 0.32 18.76
CA ILE A 241 5.69 -0.30 19.17
C ILE A 241 6.02 -1.60 19.94
N VAL A 242 5.31 -1.87 21.02
CA VAL A 242 5.47 -3.07 21.87
C VAL A 242 4.15 -3.72 22.25
#